data_AF-A0AAU5K4Y4-F1
#
_entry.id   AF-A0AAU5K4Y4-F1
#
_cell.length_a   1.000
_cell.length_b   1.000
_cell.length_c   1.000
_cell.angle_alpha   90.00
_cell.angle_beta   90.00
_cell.angle_gamma   90.00
#
_symmetry.space_group_name_H-M   'P 1'
#
loop_
_entity.id
_entity.type
_entity.pdbx_description
1 polymer ?
#
loop_
_entity_poly.entity_id
_entity_poly.type
_entity_poly.pdbx_seq_one_letter_code
_entity_poly.pdbx_strand_id
1 'polypeptide(L)'
;MHDEDEAGQAPSMARKHVETERKYEGTALPSSLDSVPGVATAQWVDQQDLDAVYYDSPDLRLLRRRITLRRRTGGDDAGWHLKLPLADDARAEIQLPLAAGSKRRVPAELTARVAAFTRDATLLPVAHLRTHRARRLLQDEEGATLAEVTEDRVAAQLLDPGQASSGTSTEISGWTEFEVELADGTPKLLDRIDTAFTEAGLARSAWPSKLARAVGTTAGPADGEQGPADRKLGPADGQLTAARAEQPGTAGAVVMTAYRALVGELLTLDAAVRRGEADSVHRMRVTARRLRSLLKAHHRLFDRRRSDPLAAELQWIGRVLGEARDQEVLGEHLVAGLDAVPAQVRRHALRGRITERYAHAYRRAWRQAVRELASPRYFTLLDRLDDFAARPPLRGRAGAAAVGYCADVLRQEQRRMLKRLDRALRTARGPQRDGALHRARKAAKRARYTAEAAGSGLPRHAAKRTAKYGARMKRLHKVLGVHQDSVVTRQALLTLDAGSTESTDRAKHDAFAYGVLHEGQRQAAERAVRRLPRLRRRSARRKLTSL
;
A
#
# COMPACT_ATOMS: atom_id res chain seq x y z
N MET A 1 42.66 -24.47 -5.14
CA MET A 1 41.26 -24.75 -5.53
C MET A 1 40.41 -24.29 -4.35
N HIS A 2 39.60 -23.26 -4.59
CA HIS A 2 38.68 -22.60 -3.66
C HIS A 2 39.28 -21.75 -2.54
N ASP A 3 39.53 -20.48 -2.86
CA ASP A 3 39.28 -19.35 -1.98
C ASP A 3 39.17 -18.11 -2.87
N GLU A 4 37.95 -17.74 -3.25
CA GLU A 4 37.55 -16.44 -3.82
C GLU A 4 36.03 -16.52 -4.15
N ASP A 5 35.18 -16.11 -3.21
CA ASP A 5 33.84 -15.54 -3.49
C ASP A 5 33.16 -15.10 -2.18
N GLU A 6 33.76 -14.11 -1.51
CA GLU A 6 33.07 -13.30 -0.50
C GLU A 6 33.27 -11.81 -0.83
N ALA A 7 32.90 -11.42 -2.05
CA ALA A 7 32.73 -10.02 -2.40
C ALA A 7 31.43 -9.51 -1.77
N GLY A 8 31.54 -9.01 -0.54
CA GLY A 8 30.51 -8.24 0.14
C GLY A 8 30.06 -7.06 -0.73
N GLN A 9 28.87 -7.19 -1.31
CA GLN A 9 28.23 -6.11 -2.05
C GLN A 9 27.82 -5.04 -1.04
N ALA A 10 28.63 -3.97 -0.94
CA ALA A 10 28.30 -2.80 -0.14
C ALA A 10 26.87 -2.35 -0.50
N PRO A 11 26.01 -2.03 0.47
CA PRO A 11 24.67 -1.55 0.18
C PRO A 11 24.78 -0.24 -0.59
N SER A 12 24.54 -0.30 -1.90
CA SER A 12 24.32 0.88 -2.73
C SER A 12 23.15 1.64 -2.12
N MET A 13 23.43 2.74 -1.41
CA MET A 13 22.42 3.59 -0.79
C MET A 13 21.53 4.19 -1.88
N ALA A 14 20.35 3.60 -2.09
CA ALA A 14 19.37 4.09 -3.03
C ALA A 14 18.99 5.54 -2.67
N ARG A 15 19.12 6.45 -3.64
CA ARG A 15 18.61 7.82 -3.47
C ARG A 15 17.12 7.80 -3.76
N LYS A 16 16.34 8.39 -2.86
CA LYS A 16 14.89 8.53 -3.02
C LYS A 16 14.51 9.99 -2.92
N HIS A 17 13.82 10.49 -3.93
CA HIS A 17 13.24 11.83 -3.92
C HIS A 17 11.82 11.78 -4.47
N VAL A 18 11.06 12.85 -4.20
CA VAL A 18 9.75 13.07 -4.79
C VAL A 18 9.94 14.15 -5.83
N GLU A 19 9.67 13.83 -7.08
CA GLU A 19 9.64 14.80 -8.17
C GLU A 19 8.21 15.30 -8.37
N THR A 20 8.07 16.57 -8.78
CA THR A 20 6.80 17.13 -9.26
C THR A 20 7.06 17.71 -10.63
N GLU A 21 6.53 17.07 -11.67
CA GLU A 21 6.83 17.40 -13.07
C GLU A 21 5.58 17.57 -13.91
N ARG A 22 5.66 18.40 -14.95
CA ARG A 22 4.60 18.62 -15.94
C ARG A 22 5.16 18.50 -17.35
N LYS A 23 4.47 17.76 -18.21
CA LYS A 23 4.90 17.49 -19.59
C LYS A 23 4.01 18.21 -20.60
N TYR A 24 4.62 18.68 -21.67
CA TYR A 24 3.97 19.49 -22.69
C TYR A 24 4.38 19.07 -24.09
N GLU A 25 3.50 19.36 -25.04
CA GLU A 25 3.68 19.17 -26.47
C GLU A 25 3.49 20.51 -27.17
N GLY A 26 4.27 20.76 -28.22
CA GLY A 26 4.24 22.01 -28.96
C GLY A 26 5.42 22.12 -29.92
N THR A 27 5.61 23.30 -30.49
CA THR A 27 6.66 23.56 -31.49
C THR A 27 7.94 24.12 -30.88
N ALA A 28 7.82 25.04 -29.91
CA ALA A 28 8.96 25.70 -29.26
C ALA A 28 8.57 26.26 -27.89
N LEU A 29 9.55 26.41 -26.98
CA LEU A 29 9.37 27.11 -25.70
C LEU A 29 9.10 28.61 -25.89
N PRO A 30 8.44 29.27 -24.92
CA PRO A 30 8.34 30.73 -24.88
C PRO A 30 9.72 31.40 -24.93
N SER A 31 9.82 32.53 -25.64
CA SER A 31 11.07 33.29 -25.79
C SER A 31 11.57 33.86 -24.46
N SER A 32 10.68 34.30 -23.56
CA SER A 32 11.02 34.88 -22.25
C SER A 32 10.33 34.13 -21.12
N LEU A 33 11.05 33.20 -20.48
CA LEU A 33 10.60 32.48 -19.28
C LEU A 33 10.87 33.25 -17.98
N ASP A 34 11.77 34.20 -18.03
CA ASP A 34 12.05 35.22 -17.01
C ASP A 34 10.89 36.21 -16.81
N SER A 35 9.95 36.30 -17.77
CA SER A 35 8.71 37.06 -17.58
C SER A 35 7.68 36.39 -16.66
N VAL A 36 7.88 35.10 -16.33
CA VAL A 36 6.97 34.36 -15.44
C VAL A 36 7.10 34.93 -14.02
N PRO A 37 6.00 35.35 -13.37
CA PRO A 37 6.10 35.97 -12.04
C PRO A 37 6.82 35.08 -11.02
N GLY A 38 7.84 35.67 -10.38
CA GLY A 38 8.70 34.99 -9.40
C GLY A 38 9.88 34.22 -10.01
N VAL A 39 10.13 34.34 -11.32
CA VAL A 39 11.37 33.92 -11.96
C VAL A 39 12.18 35.19 -12.25
N ALA A 40 13.40 35.29 -11.72
CA ALA A 40 14.28 36.41 -11.98
C ALA A 40 15.13 36.18 -13.23
N THR A 41 15.61 34.94 -13.43
CA THR A 41 16.44 34.57 -14.57
C THR A 41 16.04 33.21 -15.13
N ALA A 42 16.24 33.03 -16.43
CA ALA A 42 16.05 31.78 -17.14
C ALA A 42 17.29 31.45 -17.97
N GLN A 43 18.21 30.65 -17.42
CA GLN A 43 19.53 30.42 -17.98
C GLN A 43 19.64 29.05 -18.66
N TRP A 44 20.19 29.02 -19.88
CA TRP A 44 20.59 27.76 -20.52
C TRP A 44 21.81 27.16 -19.83
N VAL A 45 21.76 25.86 -19.60
CA VAL A 45 22.89 25.07 -19.09
C VAL A 45 23.28 23.98 -20.08
N ASP A 46 24.39 23.29 -19.80
CA ASP A 46 24.95 22.29 -20.69
C ASP A 46 23.91 21.26 -21.16
N GLN A 47 23.91 21.06 -22.47
CA GLN A 47 23.09 20.06 -23.13
C GLN A 47 23.56 18.65 -22.74
N GLN A 48 22.62 17.70 -22.76
CA GLN A 48 22.89 16.33 -22.37
C GLN A 48 22.42 15.36 -23.45
N ASP A 49 23.26 14.37 -23.74
CA ASP A 49 22.89 13.20 -24.52
C ASP A 49 22.58 12.06 -23.56
N LEU A 50 21.33 11.61 -23.56
CA LEU A 50 20.83 10.56 -22.69
C LEU A 50 20.54 9.30 -23.50
N ASP A 51 20.99 8.15 -23.01
CA ASP A 51 20.72 6.84 -23.60
C ASP A 51 20.05 5.96 -22.54
N ALA A 52 18.79 5.60 -22.75
CA ALA A 52 17.96 4.92 -21.76
C ALA A 52 17.31 3.64 -22.29
N VAL A 53 17.57 2.52 -21.63
CA VAL A 53 16.87 1.25 -21.86
C VAL A 53 15.79 1.07 -20.80
N TYR A 54 14.56 0.85 -21.24
CA TYR A 54 13.39 0.62 -20.38
C TYR A 54 13.11 -0.87 -20.23
N TYR A 55 12.70 -1.26 -19.01
CA TYR A 55 12.41 -2.64 -18.64
C TYR A 55 10.97 -2.78 -18.14
N ASP A 56 10.28 -3.80 -18.62
CA ASP A 56 8.93 -4.16 -18.18
C ASP A 56 8.69 -5.67 -18.37
N SER A 57 7.55 -6.19 -17.94
CA SER A 57 7.10 -7.52 -18.34
C SER A 57 6.69 -7.54 -19.82
N PRO A 58 6.64 -8.71 -20.48
CA PRO A 58 6.22 -8.81 -21.88
C PRO A 58 4.84 -8.18 -22.18
N ASP A 59 3.94 -8.21 -21.20
CA ASP A 59 2.59 -7.63 -21.25
C ASP A 59 2.51 -6.21 -20.62
N LEU A 60 3.65 -5.56 -20.40
CA LEU A 60 3.79 -4.17 -19.96
C LEU A 60 3.09 -3.83 -18.62
N ARG A 61 3.21 -4.71 -17.62
CA ARG A 61 2.51 -4.59 -16.33
C ARG A 61 2.91 -3.34 -15.54
N LEU A 62 4.17 -2.88 -15.64
CA LEU A 62 4.62 -1.65 -14.99
C LEU A 62 4.01 -0.44 -15.68
N LEU A 63 4.12 -0.37 -17.00
CA LEU A 63 3.63 0.75 -17.80
C LEU A 63 2.11 0.95 -17.65
N ARG A 64 1.32 -0.14 -17.68
CA ARG A 64 -0.15 -0.14 -17.43
C ARG A 64 -0.53 0.44 -16.06
N ARG A 65 0.44 0.53 -15.14
CA ARG A 65 0.30 1.12 -13.80
C ARG A 65 1.06 2.44 -13.64
N ARG A 66 1.52 3.04 -14.74
CA ARG A 66 2.34 4.27 -14.77
C ARG A 66 3.65 4.17 -13.99
N ILE A 67 4.17 2.95 -13.87
CA ILE A 67 5.49 2.67 -13.31
C ILE A 67 6.46 2.57 -14.48
N THR A 68 7.60 3.24 -14.39
CA THR A 68 8.67 3.14 -15.39
C THR A 68 9.97 2.75 -14.71
N LEU A 69 10.63 1.74 -15.24
CA LEU A 69 11.94 1.28 -14.80
C LEU A 69 12.91 1.39 -15.98
N ARG A 70 13.99 2.16 -15.81
CA ARG A 70 14.99 2.34 -16.86
C ARG A 70 16.41 2.30 -16.32
N ARG A 71 17.35 1.93 -17.18
CA ARG A 71 18.78 2.17 -17.01
C ARG A 71 19.18 3.26 -17.99
N ARG A 72 19.69 4.40 -17.51
CA ARG A 72 20.10 5.55 -18.31
C ARG A 72 21.59 5.83 -18.15
N THR A 73 22.27 6.08 -19.26
CA THR A 73 23.64 6.61 -19.32
C THR A 73 23.64 8.01 -19.94
N GLY A 74 24.68 8.79 -19.64
CA GLY A 74 24.74 10.20 -20.02
C GLY A 74 23.99 11.12 -19.05
N GLY A 75 24.30 12.40 -19.09
CA GLY A 75 23.81 13.40 -18.14
C GLY A 75 24.37 13.26 -16.71
N ASP A 76 23.94 14.15 -15.83
CA ASP A 76 24.45 14.30 -14.46
C ASP A 76 23.94 13.20 -13.51
N ASP A 77 22.92 12.45 -13.93
CA ASP A 77 22.17 11.50 -13.11
C ASP A 77 22.19 10.06 -13.65
N ALA A 78 23.23 9.68 -14.39
CA ALA A 78 23.39 8.35 -14.95
C ALA A 78 23.20 7.23 -13.90
N GLY A 79 22.30 6.28 -14.18
CA GLY A 79 21.91 5.27 -13.21
C GLY A 79 20.69 4.44 -13.63
N TRP A 80 20.19 3.67 -12.68
CA TRP A 80 18.89 3.04 -12.74
C TRP A 80 17.86 3.94 -12.09
N HIS A 81 16.71 4.08 -12.73
CA HIS A 81 15.63 4.95 -12.30
C HIS A 81 14.33 4.14 -12.26
N LEU A 82 13.74 4.02 -11.07
CA LEU A 82 12.42 3.48 -10.87
C LEU A 82 11.49 4.62 -10.45
N LYS A 83 10.56 5.00 -11.33
CA LYS A 83 9.52 5.99 -11.03
C LYS A 83 8.22 5.28 -10.66
N LEU A 84 7.71 5.56 -9.47
CA LEU A 84 6.46 5.03 -8.94
C LEU A 84 5.43 6.18 -8.87
N PRO A 85 4.18 5.96 -9.28
CA PRO A 85 3.16 7.01 -9.22
C PRO A 85 2.88 7.41 -7.77
N LEU A 86 2.77 8.72 -7.51
CA LEU A 86 2.12 9.26 -6.32
C LEU A 86 0.80 9.92 -6.74
N ALA A 87 0.16 10.65 -5.83
CA ALA A 87 -1.02 11.45 -6.15
C ALA A 87 -0.61 12.70 -6.95
N ASP A 88 -1.53 13.19 -7.79
CA ASP A 88 -1.36 14.40 -8.59
C ASP A 88 -0.16 14.30 -9.57
N ASP A 89 0.55 15.42 -9.81
CA ASP A 89 1.75 15.51 -10.68
C ASP A 89 3.02 14.93 -10.03
N ALA A 90 2.91 14.37 -8.82
CA ALA A 90 4.05 13.88 -8.06
C ALA A 90 4.38 12.41 -8.38
N ARG A 91 5.68 12.09 -8.39
CA ARG A 91 6.17 10.71 -8.50
C ARG A 91 7.28 10.47 -7.49
N ALA A 92 7.35 9.25 -6.98
CA ALA A 92 8.49 8.83 -6.18
C ALA A 92 9.53 8.23 -7.12
N GLU A 93 10.72 8.80 -7.13
CA GLU A 93 11.85 8.26 -7.87
C GLU A 93 12.83 7.58 -6.93
N ILE A 94 13.30 6.41 -7.36
CA ILE A 94 14.33 5.63 -6.68
C ILE A 94 15.47 5.42 -7.68
N GLN A 95 16.64 5.93 -7.31
CA GLN A 95 17.84 5.88 -8.14
C GLN A 95 18.89 4.95 -7.54
N LEU A 96 19.48 4.12 -8.39
CA LEU A 96 20.68 3.31 -8.08
C LEU A 96 21.80 3.62 -9.09
N PRO A 97 23.08 3.51 -8.69
CA PRO A 97 24.19 3.67 -9.63
C PRO A 97 24.16 2.60 -10.72
N LEU A 98 24.77 2.90 -11.88
CA LEU A 98 24.84 1.97 -13.01
C LEU A 98 25.37 0.58 -12.63
N ALA A 99 26.35 0.53 -11.72
CA ALA A 99 27.00 -0.69 -11.24
C ALA A 99 26.08 -1.61 -10.40
N ALA A 100 24.90 -1.13 -9.98
CA ALA A 100 23.94 -1.96 -9.23
C ALA A 100 23.29 -3.08 -10.07
N GLY A 101 23.48 -3.06 -11.40
CA GLY A 101 22.96 -4.05 -12.33
C GLY A 101 23.67 -4.00 -13.69
N SER A 102 23.14 -4.72 -14.67
CA SER A 102 23.66 -4.70 -16.05
C SER A 102 22.53 -4.52 -17.07
N LYS A 103 22.87 -4.29 -18.35
CA LYS A 103 21.85 -4.17 -19.43
C LYS A 103 20.94 -5.41 -19.56
N ARG A 104 21.36 -6.56 -19.03
CA ARG A 104 20.58 -7.82 -19.06
C ARG A 104 19.96 -8.17 -17.70
N ARG A 105 20.34 -7.48 -16.63
CA ARG A 105 19.96 -7.82 -15.27
C ARG A 105 19.60 -6.58 -14.48
N VAL A 106 18.30 -6.42 -14.24
CA VAL A 106 17.75 -5.40 -13.33
C VAL A 106 18.29 -5.64 -11.90
N PRO A 107 18.65 -4.58 -11.15
CA PRO A 107 19.07 -4.70 -9.77
C PRO A 107 18.02 -5.42 -8.91
N ALA A 108 18.47 -6.29 -8.00
CA ALA A 108 17.59 -7.06 -7.12
C ALA A 108 16.71 -6.14 -6.24
N GLU A 109 17.26 -5.01 -5.80
CA GLU A 109 16.51 -4.02 -5.01
C GLU A 109 15.32 -3.43 -5.78
N LEU A 110 15.48 -3.09 -7.06
CA LEU A 110 14.38 -2.55 -7.88
C LEU A 110 13.36 -3.64 -8.21
N THR A 111 13.82 -4.85 -8.50
CA THR A 111 12.95 -6.02 -8.75
C THR A 111 12.06 -6.31 -7.54
N ALA A 112 12.62 -6.27 -6.32
CA ALA A 112 11.86 -6.47 -5.09
C ALA A 112 10.78 -5.40 -4.86
N ARG A 113 11.01 -4.16 -5.33
CA ARG A 113 10.04 -3.05 -5.20
C ARG A 113 8.86 -3.18 -6.16
N VAL A 114 9.04 -3.88 -7.28
CA VAL A 114 8.00 -4.03 -8.30
C VAL A 114 7.42 -5.45 -8.40
N ALA A 115 7.88 -6.38 -7.57
CA ALA A 115 7.43 -7.78 -7.57
C ALA A 115 5.91 -7.95 -7.44
N ALA A 116 5.23 -7.10 -6.66
CA ALA A 116 3.76 -7.12 -6.58
C ALA A 116 3.04 -6.62 -7.84
N PHE A 117 3.75 -6.00 -8.79
CA PHE A 117 3.19 -5.54 -10.06
C PHE A 117 3.55 -6.49 -11.19
N THR A 118 4.81 -6.92 -11.27
CA THR A 118 5.31 -7.85 -12.29
C THR A 118 4.89 -9.30 -12.01
N ARG A 119 4.75 -9.64 -10.73
CA ARG A 119 4.46 -10.99 -10.24
C ARG A 119 5.64 -11.93 -10.51
N ASP A 120 5.37 -13.02 -11.19
CA ASP A 120 6.35 -13.98 -11.71
C ASP A 120 6.88 -13.60 -13.10
N ALA A 121 6.36 -12.54 -13.73
CA ALA A 121 6.86 -12.10 -15.02
C ALA A 121 8.29 -11.54 -14.91
N THR A 122 9.14 -11.96 -15.84
CA THR A 122 10.52 -11.48 -15.94
C THR A 122 10.54 -10.07 -16.53
N LEU A 123 11.37 -9.19 -15.97
CA LEU A 123 11.62 -7.86 -16.51
C LEU A 123 12.62 -7.96 -17.66
N LEU A 124 12.18 -7.57 -18.86
CA LEU A 124 12.96 -7.60 -20.09
C LEU A 124 13.07 -6.19 -20.67
N PRO A 125 14.12 -5.88 -21.46
CA PRO A 125 14.16 -4.65 -22.24
C PRO A 125 12.96 -4.57 -23.19
N VAL A 126 12.22 -3.46 -23.16
CA VAL A 126 11.02 -3.24 -24.00
C VAL A 126 11.13 -2.01 -24.89
N ALA A 127 12.02 -1.07 -24.57
CA ALA A 127 12.31 0.08 -25.42
C ALA A 127 13.72 0.61 -25.16
N HIS A 128 14.33 1.20 -26.19
CA HIS A 128 15.57 1.96 -26.13
C HIS A 128 15.31 3.37 -26.64
N LEU A 129 15.59 4.38 -25.81
CA LEU A 129 15.41 5.79 -26.14
C LEU A 129 16.76 6.50 -26.11
N ARG A 130 17.00 7.33 -27.13
CA ARG A 130 18.06 8.33 -27.14
C ARG A 130 17.43 9.70 -27.10
N THR A 131 17.92 10.57 -26.22
CA THR A 131 17.35 11.90 -26.00
C THR A 131 18.46 12.94 -26.03
N HIS A 132 18.33 13.92 -26.92
CA HIS A 132 19.11 15.15 -26.89
C HIS A 132 18.33 16.16 -26.06
N ARG A 133 18.83 16.49 -24.88
CA ARG A 133 18.17 17.35 -23.89
C ARG A 133 18.85 18.71 -23.84
N ALA A 134 18.08 19.76 -24.09
CA ALA A 134 18.46 21.13 -23.78
C ALA A 134 17.76 21.56 -22.49
N ARG A 135 18.48 22.23 -21.57
CA ARG A 135 17.98 22.57 -20.23
C ARG A 135 18.05 24.06 -19.95
N ARG A 136 17.00 24.60 -19.33
CA ARG A 136 16.95 25.95 -18.77
C ARG A 136 16.64 25.88 -17.28
N LEU A 137 17.48 26.51 -16.46
CA LEU A 137 17.19 26.68 -15.04
C LEU A 137 16.44 27.99 -14.83
N LEU A 138 15.31 27.92 -14.13
CA LEU A 138 14.55 29.09 -13.67
C LEU A 138 14.98 29.40 -12.24
N GLN A 139 15.50 30.60 -11.99
CA GLN A 139 16.06 30.98 -10.70
C GLN A 139 15.34 32.19 -10.09
N ASP A 140 15.39 32.32 -8.77
CA ASP A 140 14.96 33.52 -8.05
C ASP A 140 16.05 34.61 -8.03
N GLU A 141 15.77 35.73 -7.34
CA GLU A 141 16.68 36.87 -7.24
C GLU A 141 17.98 36.51 -6.50
N GLU A 142 17.93 35.51 -5.63
CA GLU A 142 19.06 34.99 -4.86
C GLU A 142 19.87 33.91 -5.61
N GLY A 143 19.40 33.47 -6.79
CA GLY A 143 20.06 32.47 -7.63
C GLY A 143 19.74 31.01 -7.28
N ALA A 144 18.77 30.75 -6.40
CA ALA A 144 18.30 29.41 -6.12
C ALA A 144 17.46 28.87 -7.29
N THR A 145 17.60 27.58 -7.60
CA THR A 145 16.88 26.97 -8.73
C THR A 145 15.46 26.61 -8.32
N LEU A 146 14.49 27.30 -8.91
CA LEU A 146 13.07 27.09 -8.65
C LEU A 146 12.52 25.91 -9.45
N ALA A 147 12.89 25.81 -10.74
CA ALA A 147 12.45 24.75 -11.64
C ALA A 147 13.45 24.55 -12.78
N GLU A 148 13.51 23.33 -13.32
CA GLU A 148 14.22 23.00 -14.56
C GLU A 148 13.19 22.85 -15.70
N VAL A 149 13.42 23.55 -16.81
CA VAL A 149 12.67 23.38 -18.06
C VAL A 149 13.55 22.64 -19.05
N THR A 150 13.03 21.57 -19.64
CA THR A 150 13.75 20.75 -20.61
C THR A 150 13.05 20.76 -21.96
N GLU A 151 13.83 20.82 -23.03
CA GLU A 151 13.42 20.48 -24.40
C GLU A 151 14.12 19.18 -24.77
N ASP A 152 13.34 18.12 -24.98
CA ASP A 152 13.84 16.79 -25.28
C ASP A 152 13.50 16.42 -26.72
N ARG A 153 14.53 16.19 -27.54
CA ARG A 153 14.38 15.54 -28.85
C ARG A 153 14.66 14.07 -28.69
N VAL A 154 13.63 13.25 -28.81
CA VAL A 154 13.66 11.82 -28.49
C VAL A 154 13.62 11.00 -29.77
N ALA A 155 14.49 10.01 -29.87
CA ALA A 155 14.37 8.89 -30.78
C ALA A 155 14.11 7.62 -29.96
N ALA A 156 13.05 6.89 -30.28
CA ALA A 156 12.61 5.71 -29.56
C ALA A 156 12.58 4.49 -30.47
N GLN A 157 13.11 3.38 -29.98
CA GLN A 157 13.08 2.07 -30.59
C GLN A 157 12.34 1.11 -29.66
N LEU A 158 11.23 0.54 -30.14
CA LEU A 158 10.57 -0.56 -29.43
C LEU A 158 11.36 -1.87 -29.60
N LEU A 159 11.40 -2.67 -28.54
CA LEU A 159 12.11 -3.94 -28.49
C LEU A 159 11.08 -5.06 -28.27
N ASP A 160 11.11 -6.10 -29.11
CA ASP A 160 10.26 -7.29 -28.92
C ASP A 160 10.87 -8.21 -27.84
N PRO A 161 10.23 -8.35 -26.66
CA PRO A 161 10.73 -9.20 -25.59
C PRO A 161 10.73 -10.71 -25.95
N GLY A 162 9.98 -11.14 -26.97
CA GLY A 162 9.89 -12.53 -27.43
C GLY A 162 10.98 -12.97 -28.41
N GLN A 163 11.74 -12.03 -28.98
CA GLN A 163 12.77 -12.31 -30.00
C GLN A 163 14.17 -11.85 -29.57
N ALA A 164 14.55 -12.13 -28.32
CA ALA A 164 15.88 -11.80 -27.78
C ALA A 164 17.08 -12.47 -28.50
N SER A 165 16.87 -13.21 -29.60
CA SER A 165 17.95 -13.86 -30.36
C SER A 165 17.85 -13.83 -31.89
N SER A 166 16.79 -13.33 -32.52
CA SER A 166 16.79 -13.10 -33.99
C SER A 166 15.56 -12.29 -34.45
N GLY A 167 15.78 -11.14 -35.10
CA GLY A 167 14.78 -10.52 -35.98
C GLY A 167 14.02 -9.31 -35.43
N THR A 168 14.72 -8.21 -35.14
CA THR A 168 14.17 -6.92 -34.70
C THR A 168 12.94 -6.46 -35.51
N SER A 169 11.73 -6.57 -34.95
CA SER A 169 10.65 -5.65 -35.32
C SER A 169 10.95 -4.32 -34.64
N THR A 170 11.33 -3.32 -35.43
CA THR A 170 11.88 -2.05 -34.93
C THR A 170 10.99 -0.91 -35.40
N GLU A 171 9.88 -0.66 -34.71
CA GLU A 171 9.23 0.62 -34.87
C GLU A 171 10.13 1.69 -34.26
N ILE A 172 10.68 2.55 -35.13
CA ILE A 172 11.44 3.73 -34.75
C ILE A 172 10.49 4.92 -34.85
N SER A 173 10.33 5.65 -33.75
CA SER A 173 9.59 6.89 -33.70
C SER A 173 10.46 8.01 -33.12
N GLY A 174 10.13 9.26 -33.43
CA GLY A 174 10.80 10.40 -32.85
C GLY A 174 9.83 11.54 -32.58
N TRP A 175 10.12 12.33 -31.55
CA TRP A 175 9.32 13.50 -31.19
C TRP A 175 10.13 14.52 -30.40
N THR A 176 9.57 15.74 -30.31
CA THR A 176 9.98 16.75 -29.34
C THR A 176 8.96 16.82 -28.22
N GLU A 177 9.43 16.91 -26.99
CA GLU A 177 8.59 17.18 -25.81
C GLU A 177 9.27 18.19 -24.89
N PHE A 178 8.46 18.84 -24.05
CA PHE A 178 8.96 19.78 -23.05
C PHE A 178 8.54 19.34 -21.66
N GLU A 179 9.45 19.37 -20.69
CA GLU A 179 9.16 19.04 -19.30
C GLU A 179 9.53 20.20 -18.39
N VAL A 180 8.71 20.44 -17.36
CA VAL A 180 9.01 21.38 -16.29
C VAL A 180 9.04 20.59 -14.99
N GLU A 181 10.20 20.51 -14.34
CA GLU A 181 10.40 19.83 -13.07
C GLU A 181 10.67 20.84 -11.96
N LEU A 182 9.97 20.71 -10.84
CA LEU A 182 10.12 21.60 -9.70
C LEU A 182 11.36 21.22 -8.87
N ALA A 183 12.21 22.20 -8.59
CA ALA A 183 13.32 22.09 -7.63
C ALA A 183 12.90 22.75 -6.30
N ASP A 184 13.45 23.91 -5.95
CA ASP A 184 13.10 24.63 -4.70
C ASP A 184 11.83 25.50 -4.83
N GLY A 185 11.23 25.52 -6.02
CA GLY A 185 9.99 26.25 -6.29
C GLY A 185 8.75 25.66 -5.63
N THR A 186 7.61 26.33 -5.81
CA THR A 186 6.30 25.85 -5.29
C THR A 186 5.39 25.36 -6.41
N PRO A 187 4.39 24.49 -6.13
CA PRO A 187 3.41 24.08 -7.14
C PRO A 187 2.67 25.25 -7.82
N LYS A 188 2.55 26.40 -7.17
CA LYS A 188 1.97 27.61 -7.79
C LYS A 188 2.84 28.17 -8.92
N LEU A 189 4.16 27.97 -8.88
CA LEU A 189 5.04 28.34 -9.98
C LEU A 189 4.71 27.51 -11.23
N LEU A 190 4.48 26.20 -11.04
CA LEU A 190 4.06 25.33 -12.13
C LEU A 190 2.75 25.80 -12.79
N ASP A 191 1.79 26.32 -12.02
CA ASP A 191 0.54 26.87 -12.55
C ASP A 191 0.78 28.14 -13.38
N ARG A 192 1.73 28.98 -12.98
CA ARG A 192 2.11 30.18 -13.76
C ARG A 192 2.84 29.82 -15.05
N ILE A 193 3.74 28.83 -14.99
CA ILE A 193 4.45 28.31 -16.17
C ILE A 193 3.45 27.67 -17.14
N ASP A 194 2.47 26.92 -16.62
CA ASP A 194 1.39 26.31 -17.42
C ASP A 194 0.60 27.36 -18.22
N THR A 195 0.25 28.49 -17.59
CA THR A 195 -0.38 29.63 -18.27
C THR A 195 0.51 30.16 -19.38
N ALA A 196 1.79 30.47 -19.09
CA ALA A 196 2.73 31.01 -20.08
C ALA A 196 2.96 30.04 -21.26
N PHE A 197 3.03 28.75 -20.98
CA PHE A 197 3.18 27.71 -22.00
C PHE A 197 1.93 27.62 -22.87
N THR A 198 0.75 27.67 -22.27
CA THR A 198 -0.53 27.66 -23.00
C THR A 198 -0.69 28.88 -23.90
N GLU A 199 -0.33 30.07 -23.42
CA GLU A 199 -0.34 31.32 -24.20
C GLU A 199 0.65 31.28 -25.38
N ALA A 200 1.76 30.56 -25.23
CA ALA A 200 2.74 30.31 -26.28
C ALA A 200 2.37 29.14 -27.22
N GLY A 201 1.22 28.49 -27.02
CA GLY A 201 0.72 27.41 -27.88
C GLY A 201 1.20 26.01 -27.53
N LEU A 202 1.83 25.80 -26.37
CA LEU A 202 2.10 24.45 -25.85
C LEU A 202 0.85 23.91 -25.14
N ALA A 203 0.58 22.63 -25.31
CA ALA A 203 -0.49 21.92 -24.63
C ALA A 203 0.07 20.91 -23.63
N ARG A 204 -0.66 20.62 -22.55
CA ARG A 204 -0.31 19.52 -21.65
C ARG A 204 -0.32 18.20 -22.39
N SER A 205 0.75 17.44 -22.23
CA SER A 205 0.86 16.12 -22.84
C SER A 205 -0.15 15.16 -22.23
N ALA A 206 -0.82 14.39 -23.08
CA ALA A 206 -1.68 13.28 -22.65
C ALA A 206 -0.86 12.04 -22.25
N TRP A 207 0.45 12.01 -22.56
CA TRP A 207 1.32 10.89 -22.31
C TRP A 207 1.92 10.96 -20.90
N PRO A 208 1.71 9.93 -20.05
CA PRO A 208 2.25 9.96 -18.69
C PRO A 208 3.77 9.73 -18.62
N SER A 209 4.40 9.26 -19.71
CA SER A 209 5.85 9.08 -19.79
C SER A 209 6.33 8.91 -21.24
N LYS A 210 7.63 9.12 -21.46
CA LYS A 210 8.31 8.81 -22.73
C LYS A 210 8.08 7.37 -23.22
N LEU A 211 8.09 6.40 -22.29
CA LEU A 211 7.82 4.99 -22.62
C LEU A 211 6.37 4.80 -23.08
N ALA A 212 5.41 5.45 -22.41
CA ALA A 212 4.00 5.40 -22.80
C ALA A 212 3.79 5.93 -24.22
N ARG A 213 4.46 7.04 -24.57
CA ARG A 213 4.45 7.62 -25.92
C ARG A 213 5.11 6.72 -26.95
N ALA A 214 6.29 6.17 -26.65
CA ALA A 214 7.00 5.24 -27.53
C ALA A 214 6.16 4.00 -27.87
N VAL A 215 5.45 3.44 -26.89
CA VAL A 215 4.58 2.27 -27.07
C VAL A 215 3.22 2.63 -27.69
N GLY A 216 2.85 3.92 -27.71
CA GLY A 216 1.54 4.36 -28.17
C GLY A 216 0.39 4.00 -27.22
N THR A 217 0.65 3.78 -25.93
CA THR A 217 -0.37 3.50 -24.91
C THR A 217 -0.45 4.58 -23.83
N THR A 218 -1.61 5.23 -23.69
CA THR A 218 -1.89 6.18 -22.61
C THR A 218 -2.37 5.49 -21.33
N ALA A 219 -2.42 4.14 -21.34
CA ALA A 219 -3.19 3.34 -20.39
C ALA A 219 -2.79 3.56 -18.91
N GLY A 220 -3.79 3.97 -18.12
CA GLY A 220 -3.94 3.54 -16.72
C GLY A 220 -4.52 2.11 -16.66
N PRO A 221 -4.91 1.60 -15.47
CA PRO A 221 -5.33 0.21 -15.32
C PRO A 221 -6.38 -0.17 -16.37
N ALA A 222 -6.07 -1.23 -17.13
CA ALA A 222 -6.76 -1.69 -18.32
C ALA A 222 -8.28 -1.46 -18.33
N ASP A 223 -8.74 -0.63 -19.24
CA ASP A 223 -9.99 -0.90 -19.95
C ASP A 223 -9.81 -2.28 -20.59
N GLY A 224 -10.67 -3.22 -20.18
CA GLY A 224 -10.46 -4.64 -20.43
C GLY A 224 -10.26 -4.95 -21.92
N GLU A 225 -9.21 -5.69 -22.22
CA GLU A 225 -9.09 -6.45 -23.46
C GLU A 225 -10.39 -7.24 -23.66
N GLN A 226 -11.17 -6.82 -24.66
CA GLN A 226 -12.30 -7.57 -25.17
C GLN A 226 -11.75 -8.78 -25.93
N GLY A 227 -11.52 -9.88 -25.21
CA GLY A 227 -11.36 -11.19 -25.83
C GLY A 227 -12.62 -11.58 -26.61
N PRO A 228 -12.50 -12.46 -27.62
CA PRO A 228 -13.56 -12.73 -28.59
C PRO A 228 -14.83 -13.21 -27.88
N ALA A 229 -15.94 -12.57 -28.24
CA ALA A 229 -17.26 -12.81 -27.69
C ALA A 229 -17.67 -14.27 -27.89
N ASP A 230 -17.70 -15.05 -26.80
CA ASP A 230 -18.32 -16.36 -26.80
C ASP A 230 -19.69 -16.34 -26.11
N ARG A 231 -20.71 -16.43 -26.98
CA ARG A 231 -22.07 -16.93 -26.82
C ARG A 231 -23.00 -16.35 -25.75
N LYS A 232 -23.95 -15.57 -26.29
CA LYS A 232 -25.30 -15.24 -25.79
C LYS A 232 -25.91 -16.34 -24.91
N LEU A 233 -26.12 -16.04 -23.63
CA LEU A 233 -27.33 -16.48 -22.91
C LEU A 233 -28.29 -15.28 -22.87
N GLY A 234 -29.50 -15.48 -23.36
CA GLY A 234 -30.55 -14.46 -23.44
C GLY A 234 -31.05 -13.95 -22.08
N PRO A 235 -31.79 -12.83 -22.07
CA PRO A 235 -32.08 -12.09 -20.86
C PRO A 235 -33.26 -12.69 -20.09
N ALA A 236 -33.09 -12.84 -18.77
CA ALA A 236 -34.19 -12.94 -17.83
C ALA A 236 -33.87 -12.06 -16.60
N ASP A 237 -34.78 -11.12 -16.34
CA ASP A 237 -34.93 -10.25 -15.17
C ASP A 237 -33.82 -9.26 -14.80
N GLY A 238 -34.03 -7.99 -15.16
CA GLY A 238 -33.67 -6.83 -14.32
C GLY A 238 -32.20 -6.66 -13.90
N GLN A 239 -31.23 -7.05 -14.74
CA GLN A 239 -29.81 -6.94 -14.38
C GLN A 239 -29.31 -5.49 -14.44
N LEU A 240 -28.92 -4.98 -13.28
CA LEU A 240 -28.17 -3.73 -13.14
C LEU A 240 -26.79 -3.89 -13.81
N THR A 241 -26.46 -3.04 -14.79
CA THR A 241 -25.12 -3.04 -15.40
C THR A 241 -24.06 -2.56 -14.41
N ALA A 242 -22.83 -3.06 -14.51
CA ALA A 242 -21.71 -2.62 -13.66
C ALA A 242 -21.49 -1.10 -13.75
N ALA A 243 -21.62 -0.53 -14.95
CA ALA A 243 -21.54 0.91 -15.19
C ALA A 243 -22.58 1.71 -14.37
N ARG A 244 -23.84 1.26 -14.34
CA ARG A 244 -24.89 1.89 -13.52
C ARG A 244 -24.66 1.70 -12.02
N ALA A 245 -24.11 0.55 -11.63
CA ALA A 245 -23.78 0.22 -10.26
C ALA A 245 -22.63 1.05 -9.67
N GLU A 246 -21.81 1.67 -10.52
CA GLU A 246 -20.67 2.50 -10.14
C GLU A 246 -20.86 3.99 -10.46
N GLN A 247 -22.07 4.42 -10.79
CA GLN A 247 -22.37 5.84 -10.92
C GLN A 247 -22.15 6.59 -9.59
N PRO A 248 -21.66 7.84 -9.62
CA PRO A 248 -21.53 8.67 -8.43
C PRO A 248 -22.81 8.69 -7.58
N GLY A 249 -22.66 8.52 -6.26
CA GLY A 249 -23.79 8.47 -5.31
C GLY A 249 -24.41 7.09 -5.09
N THR A 250 -24.00 6.07 -5.83
CA THR A 250 -24.42 4.67 -5.62
C THR A 250 -23.58 3.96 -4.57
N ALA A 251 -24.15 2.91 -3.96
CA ALA A 251 -23.44 2.06 -3.00
C ALA A 251 -22.25 1.33 -3.63
N GLY A 252 -22.38 0.89 -4.89
CA GLY A 252 -21.30 0.23 -5.62
C GLY A 252 -20.12 1.16 -5.83
N ALA A 253 -20.35 2.40 -6.29
CA ALA A 253 -19.29 3.40 -6.46
C ALA A 253 -18.47 3.62 -5.17
N VAL A 254 -19.15 3.91 -4.05
CA VAL A 254 -18.47 4.18 -2.76
C VAL A 254 -17.63 2.99 -2.31
N VAL A 255 -18.18 1.78 -2.41
CA VAL A 255 -17.49 0.56 -1.95
C VAL A 255 -16.33 0.19 -2.88
N MET A 256 -16.48 0.35 -4.19
CA MET A 256 -15.43 0.03 -5.16
C MET A 256 -14.29 1.05 -5.15
N THR A 257 -14.56 2.33 -4.93
CA THR A 257 -13.51 3.33 -4.66
C THR A 257 -12.68 2.96 -3.43
N ALA A 258 -13.34 2.61 -2.32
CA ALA A 258 -12.64 2.16 -1.12
C ALA A 258 -11.87 0.85 -1.34
N TYR A 259 -12.41 -0.07 -2.14
CA TYR A 259 -11.75 -1.33 -2.51
C TYR A 259 -10.46 -1.07 -3.31
N ARG A 260 -10.53 -0.28 -4.40
CA ARG A 260 -9.39 0.06 -5.25
C ARG A 260 -8.27 0.77 -4.47
N ALA A 261 -8.64 1.72 -3.61
CA ALA A 261 -7.68 2.39 -2.73
C ALA A 261 -6.95 1.43 -1.79
N LEU A 262 -7.66 0.46 -1.21
CA LEU A 262 -7.05 -0.55 -0.34
C LEU A 262 -6.19 -1.57 -1.10
N VAL A 263 -6.54 -1.90 -2.35
CA VAL A 263 -5.70 -2.74 -3.21
C VAL A 263 -4.40 -2.00 -3.55
N GLY A 264 -4.47 -0.72 -3.94
CA GLY A 264 -3.29 0.11 -4.14
C GLY A 264 -2.39 0.17 -2.90
N GLU A 265 -2.98 0.43 -1.72
CA GLU A 265 -2.24 0.44 -0.44
C GLU A 265 -1.58 -0.92 -0.15
N LEU A 266 -2.24 -2.04 -0.47
CA LEU A 266 -1.68 -3.39 -0.27
C LEU A 266 -0.43 -3.60 -1.15
N LEU A 267 -0.47 -3.17 -2.41
CA LEU A 267 0.63 -3.31 -3.35
C LEU A 267 1.82 -2.43 -2.96
N THR A 268 1.59 -1.19 -2.53
CA THR A 268 2.67 -0.33 -2.00
C THR A 268 3.32 -0.95 -0.76
N LEU A 269 2.53 -1.56 0.12
CA LEU A 269 3.03 -2.16 1.36
C LEU A 269 3.77 -3.48 1.13
N ASP A 270 3.52 -4.21 0.04
CA ASP A 270 4.28 -5.42 -0.31
C ASP A 270 5.78 -5.11 -0.41
N ALA A 271 6.14 -4.08 -1.18
CA ALA A 271 7.52 -3.62 -1.34
C ALA A 271 8.17 -3.17 0.00
N ALA A 272 7.38 -2.58 0.89
CA ALA A 272 7.83 -2.18 2.22
C ALA A 272 8.11 -3.41 3.12
N VAL A 273 7.24 -4.42 3.06
CA VAL A 273 7.41 -5.67 3.81
C VAL A 273 8.63 -6.44 3.34
N ARG A 274 8.85 -6.57 2.03
CA ARG A 274 10.03 -7.27 1.47
C ARG A 274 11.35 -6.65 1.90
N ARG A 275 11.38 -5.33 2.12
CA ARG A 275 12.57 -4.59 2.58
C ARG A 275 12.68 -4.50 4.11
N GLY A 276 11.74 -5.09 4.84
CA GLY A 276 11.76 -5.08 6.30
C GLY A 276 11.56 -3.68 6.89
N GLU A 277 10.84 -2.78 6.21
CA GLU A 277 10.60 -1.44 6.74
C GLU A 277 9.76 -1.47 8.03
N ALA A 278 10.00 -0.50 8.91
CA ALA A 278 9.30 -0.38 10.19
C ALA A 278 7.77 -0.33 10.02
N ASP A 279 7.06 -1.10 10.85
CA ASP A 279 5.59 -1.23 10.87
C ASP A 279 4.93 -1.71 9.55
N SER A 280 5.71 -2.02 8.51
CA SER A 280 5.20 -2.43 7.19
C SER A 280 4.32 -3.68 7.26
N VAL A 281 4.76 -4.70 8.00
CA VAL A 281 4.01 -5.96 8.22
C VAL A 281 2.68 -5.68 8.91
N HIS A 282 2.68 -4.80 9.92
CA HIS A 282 1.47 -4.42 10.62
C HIS A 282 0.47 -3.74 9.69
N ARG A 283 0.94 -2.74 8.95
CA ARG A 283 0.14 -1.98 8.00
C ARG A 283 -0.44 -2.90 6.93
N MET A 284 0.39 -3.74 6.29
CA MET A 284 -0.08 -4.68 5.25
C MET A 284 -1.13 -5.65 5.79
N ARG A 285 -0.92 -6.19 7.00
CA ARG A 285 -1.91 -7.04 7.69
C ARG A 285 -3.21 -6.31 7.97
N VAL A 286 -3.14 -5.03 8.35
CA VAL A 286 -4.32 -4.20 8.57
C VAL A 286 -5.05 -3.96 7.26
N THR A 287 -4.36 -3.67 6.16
CA THR A 287 -4.93 -3.46 4.82
C THR A 287 -5.64 -4.70 4.31
N ALA A 288 -5.00 -5.88 4.34
CA ALA A 288 -5.65 -7.15 3.98
C ALA A 288 -6.92 -7.42 4.81
N ARG A 289 -6.88 -7.10 6.11
CA ARG A 289 -8.03 -7.22 7.01
C ARG A 289 -9.15 -6.21 6.72
N ARG A 290 -8.81 -4.99 6.28
CA ARG A 290 -9.77 -3.96 5.84
C ARG A 290 -10.47 -4.40 4.56
N LEU A 291 -9.73 -4.85 3.54
CA LEU A 291 -10.27 -5.45 2.30
C LEU A 291 -11.25 -6.57 2.61
N ARG A 292 -10.82 -7.55 3.43
CA ARG A 292 -11.68 -8.67 3.84
C ARG A 292 -12.94 -8.20 4.58
N SER A 293 -12.81 -7.20 5.46
CA SER A 293 -13.94 -6.66 6.22
C SER A 293 -14.94 -5.95 5.30
N LEU A 294 -14.45 -5.21 4.30
CA LEU A 294 -15.25 -4.55 3.27
C LEU A 294 -16.07 -5.58 2.49
N LEU A 295 -15.42 -6.61 1.92
CA LEU A 295 -16.10 -7.68 1.19
C LEU A 295 -17.17 -8.37 2.04
N LYS A 296 -16.84 -8.72 3.30
CA LYS A 296 -17.80 -9.38 4.20
C LYS A 296 -18.91 -8.44 4.67
N ALA A 297 -18.66 -7.16 4.90
CA ALA A 297 -19.68 -6.20 5.34
C ALA A 297 -20.68 -5.92 4.21
N HIS A 298 -20.17 -5.75 3.00
CA HIS A 298 -20.96 -5.39 1.82
C HIS A 298 -21.30 -6.59 0.93
N HIS A 299 -21.28 -7.82 1.47
CA HIS A 299 -21.58 -9.07 0.75
C HIS A 299 -22.89 -9.09 -0.04
N ARG A 300 -23.84 -8.19 0.24
CA ARG A 300 -25.09 -8.05 -0.53
C ARG A 300 -24.93 -7.31 -1.86
N LEU A 301 -23.81 -6.60 -2.04
CA LEU A 301 -23.48 -5.94 -3.30
C LEU A 301 -22.82 -6.88 -4.30
N PHE A 302 -22.24 -7.99 -3.84
CA PHE A 302 -21.36 -8.83 -4.64
C PHE A 302 -21.94 -10.20 -4.92
N ASP A 303 -21.54 -10.81 -6.04
CA ASP A 303 -21.64 -12.25 -6.19
C ASP A 303 -20.74 -12.97 -5.17
N ARG A 304 -21.39 -13.70 -4.27
CA ARG A 304 -20.73 -14.42 -3.19
C ARG A 304 -19.81 -15.53 -3.71
N ARG A 305 -20.10 -16.11 -4.87
CA ARG A 305 -19.25 -17.12 -5.51
C ARG A 305 -17.86 -16.56 -5.85
N ARG A 306 -17.77 -15.26 -6.17
CA ARG A 306 -16.49 -14.55 -6.41
C ARG A 306 -15.94 -13.88 -5.14
N SER A 307 -16.78 -13.24 -4.32
CA SER A 307 -16.29 -12.49 -3.15
C SER A 307 -15.88 -13.35 -1.95
N ASP A 308 -16.52 -14.50 -1.72
CA ASP A 308 -16.23 -15.34 -0.54
C ASP A 308 -14.85 -16.03 -0.63
N PRO A 309 -14.44 -16.61 -1.77
CA PRO A 309 -13.08 -17.14 -1.95
C PRO A 309 -12.00 -16.07 -1.83
N LEU A 310 -12.21 -14.89 -2.43
CA LEU A 310 -11.27 -13.77 -2.31
C LEU A 310 -11.09 -13.32 -0.85
N ALA A 311 -12.18 -13.27 -0.08
CA ALA A 311 -12.13 -12.96 1.34
C ALA A 311 -11.44 -14.06 2.20
N ALA A 312 -11.37 -15.30 1.70
CA ALA A 312 -10.62 -16.39 2.33
C ALA A 312 -9.11 -16.28 2.04
N GLU A 313 -8.71 -15.94 0.81
CA GLU A 313 -7.31 -15.68 0.48
C GLU A 313 -6.74 -14.46 1.24
N LEU A 314 -7.52 -13.38 1.36
CA LEU A 314 -7.17 -12.23 2.22
C LEU A 314 -7.06 -12.61 3.71
N GLN A 315 -7.77 -13.66 4.15
CA GLN A 315 -7.63 -14.20 5.50
C GLN A 315 -6.34 -14.99 5.66
N TRP A 316 -5.96 -15.77 4.64
CA TRP A 316 -4.72 -16.52 4.62
C TRP A 316 -3.51 -15.58 4.71
N ILE A 317 -3.36 -14.60 3.80
CA ILE A 317 -2.22 -13.67 3.85
C ILE A 317 -2.21 -12.85 5.15
N GLY A 318 -3.38 -12.47 5.67
CA GLY A 318 -3.50 -11.78 6.94
C GLY A 318 -3.09 -12.63 8.16
N ARG A 319 -3.10 -13.97 8.06
CA ARG A 319 -2.57 -14.88 9.08
C ARG A 319 -1.05 -15.01 8.97
N VAL A 320 -0.53 -15.20 7.75
CA VAL A 320 0.91 -15.24 7.46
C VAL A 320 1.60 -13.99 8.01
N LEU A 321 1.12 -12.80 7.64
CA LEU A 321 1.64 -11.52 8.18
C LEU A 321 1.39 -11.36 9.69
N GLY A 322 0.38 -12.06 10.21
CA GLY A 322 0.03 -12.06 11.63
C GLY A 322 1.07 -12.73 12.50
N GLU A 323 1.66 -13.82 12.03
CA GLU A 323 2.66 -14.57 12.80
C GLU A 323 3.85 -13.69 13.17
N ALA A 324 4.39 -12.90 12.23
CA ALA A 324 5.46 -11.96 12.51
C ALA A 324 5.02 -10.84 13.47
N ARG A 325 3.89 -10.15 13.17
CA ARG A 325 3.43 -9.03 14.02
C ARG A 325 3.08 -9.47 15.44
N ASP A 326 2.55 -10.67 15.62
CA ASP A 326 2.16 -11.15 16.93
C ASP A 326 3.41 -11.43 17.82
N GLN A 327 4.58 -11.81 17.25
CA GLN A 327 5.85 -11.89 17.99
C GLN A 327 6.36 -10.51 18.41
N GLU A 328 6.37 -9.54 17.49
CA GLU A 328 6.82 -8.17 17.75
C GLU A 328 6.00 -7.52 18.88
N VAL A 329 4.67 -7.57 18.77
CA VAL A 329 3.76 -6.99 19.78
C VAL A 329 3.92 -7.64 21.14
N LEU A 330 4.07 -8.96 21.18
CA LEU A 330 4.23 -9.69 22.44
C LEU A 330 5.57 -9.36 23.10
N GLY A 331 6.66 -9.30 22.33
CA GLY A 331 7.98 -8.90 22.82
C GLY A 331 7.98 -7.47 23.39
N GLU A 332 7.48 -6.50 22.62
CA GLU A 332 7.33 -5.10 23.06
C GLU A 332 6.52 -5.00 24.36
N HIS A 333 5.38 -5.70 24.43
CA HIS A 333 4.49 -5.65 25.59
C HIS A 333 5.10 -6.29 26.83
N LEU A 334 5.84 -7.39 26.68
CA LEU A 334 6.57 -8.02 27.79
C LEU A 334 7.71 -7.13 28.29
N VAL A 335 8.50 -6.56 27.37
CA VAL A 335 9.60 -5.64 27.69
C VAL A 335 9.10 -4.41 28.43
N ALA A 336 8.00 -3.79 27.98
CA ALA A 336 7.37 -2.67 28.66
C ALA A 336 6.80 -3.05 30.03
N GLY A 337 6.35 -4.30 30.21
CA GLY A 337 5.85 -4.78 31.50
C GLY A 337 6.93 -4.90 32.57
N LEU A 338 8.21 -5.07 32.20
CA LEU A 338 9.31 -5.27 33.14
C LEU A 338 9.55 -4.07 34.06
N ASP A 339 9.06 -2.88 33.70
CA ASP A 339 9.16 -1.69 34.56
C ASP A 339 8.32 -1.83 35.84
N ALA A 340 7.31 -2.72 35.83
CA ALA A 340 6.51 -3.05 37.01
C ALA A 340 7.11 -4.18 37.87
N VAL A 341 8.21 -4.80 37.43
CA VAL A 341 8.91 -5.86 38.19
C VAL A 341 9.87 -5.20 39.20
N PRO A 342 9.90 -5.65 40.47
CA PRO A 342 10.83 -5.13 41.47
C PRO A 342 12.29 -5.14 41.00
N ALA A 343 13.04 -4.08 41.29
CA ALA A 343 14.41 -3.88 40.80
C ALA A 343 15.41 -4.94 41.33
N GLN A 344 15.07 -5.61 42.43
CA GLN A 344 15.83 -6.72 43.02
C GLN A 344 15.88 -7.94 42.08
N VAL A 345 14.93 -8.04 41.14
CA VAL A 345 14.97 -9.01 40.07
C VAL A 345 15.80 -8.41 38.94
N ARG A 346 16.82 -9.11 38.44
CA ARG A 346 17.79 -8.64 37.43
C ARG A 346 17.15 -8.29 36.07
N ARG A 347 16.32 -7.24 36.05
CA ARG A 347 15.38 -6.88 34.98
C ARG A 347 16.06 -6.52 33.66
N HIS A 348 17.27 -5.98 33.73
CA HIS A 348 18.04 -5.59 32.54
C HIS A 348 18.49 -6.82 31.74
N ALA A 349 19.00 -7.85 32.42
CA ALA A 349 19.39 -9.10 31.77
C ALA A 349 18.16 -9.83 31.19
N LEU A 350 17.04 -9.85 31.92
CA LEU A 350 15.79 -10.43 31.44
C LEU A 350 15.21 -9.67 30.23
N ARG A 351 15.29 -8.33 30.24
CA ARG A 351 14.91 -7.48 29.11
C ARG A 351 15.70 -7.85 27.85
N GLY A 352 17.02 -7.96 27.95
CA GLY A 352 17.88 -8.37 26.83
C GLY A 352 17.45 -9.71 26.23
N ARG A 353 17.26 -10.74 27.07
CA ARG A 353 16.83 -12.08 26.63
C ARG A 353 15.45 -12.08 25.96
N ILE A 354 14.47 -11.37 26.51
CA ILE A 354 13.13 -11.26 25.91
C ILE A 354 13.24 -10.55 24.55
N THR A 355 13.93 -9.40 24.48
CA THR A 355 14.12 -8.66 23.23
C THR A 355 14.76 -9.53 22.15
N GLU A 356 15.85 -10.24 22.48
CA GLU A 356 16.55 -11.10 21.54
C GLU A 356 15.69 -12.26 21.04
N ARG A 357 15.02 -12.97 21.97
CA ARG A 357 14.13 -14.10 21.64
C ARG A 357 13.02 -13.69 20.67
N TYR A 358 12.33 -12.59 20.95
CA TYR A 358 11.22 -12.13 20.11
C TYR A 358 11.71 -11.48 18.82
N ALA A 359 12.88 -10.85 18.80
CA ALA A 359 13.50 -10.37 17.56
C ALA A 359 13.87 -11.53 16.63
N HIS A 360 14.43 -12.62 17.16
CA HIS A 360 14.72 -13.83 16.38
C HIS A 360 13.44 -14.51 15.86
N ALA A 361 12.42 -14.64 16.72
CA ALA A 361 11.12 -15.19 16.32
C ALA A 361 10.43 -14.33 15.23
N TYR A 362 10.49 -13.01 15.37
CA TYR A 362 10.02 -12.06 14.35
C TYR A 362 10.75 -12.26 13.03
N ARG A 363 12.10 -12.24 13.02
CA ARG A 363 12.90 -12.42 11.80
C ARG A 363 12.58 -13.74 11.09
N ARG A 364 12.37 -14.83 11.83
CA ARG A 364 11.97 -16.13 11.26
C ARG A 364 10.59 -16.04 10.59
N ALA A 365 9.60 -15.49 11.28
CA ALA A 365 8.24 -15.35 10.75
C ALA A 365 8.17 -14.35 9.59
N TRP A 366 8.93 -13.26 9.64
CA TRP A 366 9.05 -12.30 8.55
C TRP A 366 9.66 -12.93 7.29
N ARG A 367 10.74 -13.72 7.41
CA ARG A 367 11.30 -14.48 6.27
C ARG A 367 10.27 -15.44 5.66
N GLN A 368 9.46 -16.10 6.47
CA GLN A 368 8.35 -16.91 5.95
C GLN A 368 7.33 -16.05 5.20
N ALA A 369 6.92 -14.91 5.76
CA ALA A 369 6.00 -14.01 5.09
C ALA A 369 6.54 -13.52 3.74
N VAL A 370 7.82 -13.15 3.66
CA VAL A 370 8.46 -12.75 2.40
C VAL A 370 8.47 -13.89 1.37
N ARG A 371 8.73 -15.13 1.79
CA ARG A 371 8.61 -16.31 0.91
C ARG A 371 7.19 -16.49 0.39
N GLU A 372 6.18 -16.37 1.24
CA GLU A 372 4.78 -16.47 0.82
C GLU A 372 4.38 -15.35 -0.14
N LEU A 373 4.90 -14.14 0.06
CA LEU A 373 4.72 -13.02 -0.87
C LEU A 373 5.40 -13.29 -2.24
N ALA A 374 6.38 -14.17 -2.32
CA ALA A 374 6.98 -14.60 -3.60
C ALA A 374 6.31 -15.84 -4.21
N SER A 375 5.24 -16.36 -3.59
CA SER A 375 4.61 -17.61 -4.05
C SER A 375 3.61 -17.39 -5.21
N PRO A 376 3.42 -18.40 -6.08
CA PRO A 376 2.37 -18.37 -7.10
C PRO A 376 0.96 -18.14 -6.52
N ARG A 377 0.70 -18.65 -5.31
CA ARG A 377 -0.57 -18.44 -4.60
C ARG A 377 -0.82 -16.97 -4.30
N TYR A 378 0.20 -16.25 -3.81
CA TYR A 378 0.06 -14.82 -3.51
C TYR A 378 -0.15 -14.01 -4.79
N PHE A 379 0.58 -14.31 -5.85
CA PHE A 379 0.38 -13.66 -7.15
C PHE A 379 -1.03 -13.94 -7.70
N THR A 380 -1.52 -15.17 -7.62
CA THR A 380 -2.92 -15.48 -7.98
C THR A 380 -3.93 -14.68 -7.14
N LEU A 381 -3.67 -14.46 -5.85
CA LEU A 381 -4.51 -13.59 -5.02
C LEU A 381 -4.50 -12.16 -5.56
N LEU A 382 -3.33 -11.60 -5.84
CA LEU A 382 -3.22 -10.25 -6.35
C LEU A 382 -3.89 -10.10 -7.75
N ASP A 383 -3.81 -11.11 -8.63
CA ASP A 383 -4.53 -11.12 -9.92
C ASP A 383 -6.04 -11.10 -9.72
N ARG A 384 -6.54 -11.90 -8.76
CA ARG A 384 -7.96 -11.88 -8.38
C ARG A 384 -8.38 -10.54 -7.77
N LEU A 385 -7.49 -9.84 -7.08
CA LEU A 385 -7.80 -8.51 -6.54
C LEU A 385 -7.96 -7.48 -7.65
N ASP A 386 -7.06 -7.50 -8.64
CA ASP A 386 -7.09 -6.63 -9.82
C ASP A 386 -8.30 -6.95 -10.72
N ASP A 387 -8.55 -8.23 -11.02
CA ASP A 387 -9.74 -8.67 -11.77
C ASP A 387 -11.05 -8.23 -11.08
N PHE A 388 -11.12 -8.34 -9.76
CA PHE A 388 -12.28 -7.89 -9.00
C PHE A 388 -12.43 -6.37 -9.03
N ALA A 389 -11.34 -5.59 -9.12
CA ALA A 389 -11.39 -4.14 -9.28
C ALA A 389 -11.83 -3.71 -10.69
N ALA A 390 -11.37 -4.41 -11.72
CA ALA A 390 -11.66 -4.11 -13.12
C ALA A 390 -13.05 -4.60 -13.55
N ARG A 391 -13.44 -5.80 -13.12
CA ARG A 391 -14.72 -6.46 -13.46
C ARG A 391 -15.48 -6.86 -12.20
N PRO A 392 -15.94 -5.88 -11.39
CA PRO A 392 -16.51 -6.17 -10.10
C PRO A 392 -17.83 -6.92 -10.24
N PRO A 393 -18.03 -8.02 -9.49
CA PRO A 393 -19.23 -8.83 -9.57
C PRO A 393 -20.40 -8.19 -8.83
N LEU A 394 -20.80 -7.00 -9.23
CA LEU A 394 -21.86 -6.24 -8.58
C LEU A 394 -23.24 -6.85 -8.88
N ARG A 395 -24.14 -6.76 -7.92
CA ARG A 395 -25.55 -7.18 -8.00
C ARG A 395 -26.46 -5.96 -7.91
N GLY A 396 -27.76 -6.12 -8.17
CA GLY A 396 -28.73 -5.02 -8.21
C GLY A 396 -28.73 -4.07 -7.01
N ARG A 397 -28.40 -4.54 -5.79
CA ARG A 397 -28.31 -3.68 -4.60
C ARG A 397 -27.17 -2.65 -4.65
N ALA A 398 -26.20 -2.82 -5.55
CA ALA A 398 -25.10 -1.87 -5.76
C ALA A 398 -25.59 -0.54 -6.34
N GLY A 399 -26.68 -0.53 -7.11
CA GLY A 399 -27.31 0.69 -7.63
C GLY A 399 -28.13 1.47 -6.59
N ALA A 400 -28.25 0.98 -5.36
CA ALA A 400 -28.95 1.69 -4.30
C ALA A 400 -28.21 2.98 -3.90
N ALA A 401 -28.96 3.97 -3.40
CA ALA A 401 -28.38 5.21 -2.87
C ALA A 401 -27.36 4.93 -1.75
N ALA A 402 -26.15 5.48 -1.89
CA ALA A 402 -25.02 5.17 -1.02
C ALA A 402 -25.30 5.46 0.47
N VAL A 403 -25.93 6.61 0.75
CA VAL A 403 -26.22 7.07 2.12
C VAL A 403 -27.11 6.06 2.86
N GLY A 404 -28.26 5.72 2.27
CA GLY A 404 -29.22 4.78 2.87
C GLY A 404 -28.61 3.39 3.03
N TYR A 405 -27.93 2.89 2.00
CA TYR A 405 -27.28 1.58 2.07
C TYR A 405 -26.19 1.52 3.16
N CYS A 406 -25.31 2.51 3.24
CA CYS A 406 -24.26 2.55 4.25
C CYS A 406 -24.84 2.63 5.67
N ALA A 407 -25.93 3.38 5.87
CA ALA A 407 -26.64 3.45 7.15
C ALA A 407 -27.12 2.05 7.57
N ASP A 408 -27.73 1.30 6.66
CA ASP A 408 -28.22 -0.07 6.90
C ASP A 408 -27.11 -1.02 7.33
N VAL A 409 -26.00 -1.03 6.58
CA VAL A 409 -24.86 -1.90 6.87
C VAL A 409 -24.24 -1.56 8.22
N LEU A 410 -24.04 -0.27 8.53
CA LEU A 410 -23.49 0.15 9.82
C LEU A 410 -24.42 -0.20 10.99
N ARG A 411 -25.74 -0.10 10.82
CA ARG A 411 -26.74 -0.56 11.81
C ARG A 411 -26.66 -2.08 12.01
N GLN A 412 -26.52 -2.84 10.93
CA GLN A 412 -26.35 -4.30 11.01
C GLN A 412 -25.07 -4.68 11.78
N GLU A 413 -23.95 -4.03 11.49
CA GLU A 413 -22.68 -4.26 12.19
C GLU A 413 -22.76 -3.84 13.66
N GLN A 414 -23.44 -2.74 13.97
CA GLN A 414 -23.71 -2.31 15.34
C GLN A 414 -24.50 -3.37 16.11
N ARG A 415 -25.62 -3.86 15.56
CA ARG A 415 -26.45 -4.91 16.19
C ARG A 415 -25.66 -6.18 16.41
N ARG A 416 -24.90 -6.62 15.41
CA ARG A 416 -24.03 -7.81 15.49
C ARG A 416 -22.99 -7.68 16.60
N MET A 417 -22.33 -6.53 16.68
CA MET A 417 -21.34 -6.24 17.72
C MET A 417 -21.98 -6.25 19.11
N LEU A 418 -23.11 -5.55 19.29
CA LEU A 418 -23.82 -5.48 20.58
C LEU A 418 -24.26 -6.87 21.03
N LYS A 419 -24.88 -7.67 20.15
CA LYS A 419 -25.29 -9.05 20.46
C LYS A 419 -24.13 -9.90 20.98
N ARG A 420 -22.95 -9.80 20.35
CA ARG A 420 -21.75 -10.55 20.76
C ARG A 420 -21.19 -10.06 22.08
N LEU A 421 -21.14 -8.74 22.28
CA LEU A 421 -20.68 -8.15 23.53
C LEU A 421 -21.62 -8.51 24.69
N ASP A 422 -22.93 -8.43 24.48
CA ASP A 422 -23.93 -8.78 25.49
C ASP A 422 -23.87 -10.25 25.87
N ARG A 423 -23.68 -11.16 24.89
CA ARG A 423 -23.42 -12.57 25.17
C ARG A 423 -22.15 -12.74 26.01
N ALA A 424 -21.06 -12.08 25.65
CA ALA A 424 -19.79 -12.16 26.37
C ALA A 424 -19.87 -11.58 27.80
N LEU A 425 -20.70 -10.57 28.04
CA LEU A 425 -20.90 -10.00 29.37
C LEU A 425 -21.76 -10.91 30.27
N ARG A 426 -22.62 -11.75 29.69
CA ARG A 426 -23.42 -12.76 30.42
C ARG A 426 -22.72 -14.09 30.62
N THR A 427 -21.66 -14.40 29.88
CA THR A 427 -20.88 -15.62 30.06
C THR A 427 -20.11 -15.56 31.38
N ALA A 428 -20.10 -16.67 32.14
CA ALA A 428 -19.31 -16.83 33.36
C ALA A 428 -17.81 -16.55 33.11
N ARG A 429 -17.10 -16.11 34.14
CA ARG A 429 -15.65 -15.82 34.02
C ARG A 429 -14.89 -17.09 33.64
N GLY A 430 -13.94 -16.98 32.72
CA GLY A 430 -13.13 -18.10 32.24
C GLY A 430 -12.92 -18.09 30.72
N PRO A 431 -12.27 -19.14 30.17
CA PRO A 431 -11.85 -19.19 28.76
C PRO A 431 -12.99 -18.99 27.75
N GLN A 432 -14.20 -19.46 28.07
CA GLN A 432 -15.38 -19.29 27.21
C GLN A 432 -15.78 -17.82 27.08
N ARG A 433 -15.66 -17.04 28.17
CA ARG A 433 -15.89 -15.59 28.14
C ARG A 433 -14.79 -14.86 27.38
N ASP A 434 -13.53 -15.26 27.54
CA ASP A 434 -12.40 -14.67 26.82
C ASP A 434 -12.57 -14.84 25.31
N GLY A 435 -12.95 -16.05 24.88
CA GLY A 435 -13.31 -16.33 23.49
C GLY A 435 -14.51 -15.50 23.01
N ALA A 436 -15.52 -15.29 23.85
CA ALA A 436 -16.68 -14.45 23.51
C ALA A 436 -16.31 -12.95 23.38
N LEU A 437 -15.48 -12.42 24.29
CA LEU A 437 -14.95 -11.06 24.24
C LEU A 437 -14.07 -10.86 23.00
N HIS A 438 -13.26 -11.86 22.64
CA HIS A 438 -12.48 -11.85 21.41
C HIS A 438 -13.36 -11.77 20.15
N ARG A 439 -14.47 -12.54 20.09
CA ARG A 439 -15.44 -12.46 19.00
C ARG A 439 -16.14 -11.10 18.94
N ALA A 440 -16.40 -10.46 20.09
CA ALA A 440 -16.93 -9.10 20.17
C ALA A 440 -15.90 -8.07 19.67
N ARG A 441 -14.61 -8.23 20.02
CA ARG A 441 -13.50 -7.41 19.51
C ARG A 441 -13.43 -7.45 17.99
N LYS A 442 -13.48 -8.65 17.40
CA LYS A 442 -13.50 -8.85 15.94
C LYS A 442 -14.68 -8.11 15.29
N ALA A 443 -15.87 -8.18 15.88
CA ALA A 443 -17.05 -7.46 15.39
C ALA A 443 -16.90 -5.93 15.49
N ALA A 444 -16.35 -5.41 16.59
CA ALA A 444 -16.09 -3.98 16.75
C ALA A 444 -15.03 -3.47 15.76
N LYS A 445 -13.98 -4.26 15.46
CA LYS A 445 -13.01 -3.92 14.40
C LYS A 445 -13.66 -3.88 13.02
N ARG A 446 -14.47 -4.89 12.67
CA ARG A 446 -15.22 -4.91 11.40
C ARG A 446 -16.13 -3.69 11.26
N ALA A 447 -16.93 -3.39 12.29
CA ALA A 447 -17.79 -2.21 12.34
C ALA A 447 -17.01 -0.89 12.13
N ARG A 448 -15.83 -0.77 12.74
CA ARG A 448 -14.94 0.39 12.51
C ARG A 448 -14.50 0.46 11.04
N TYR A 449 -13.97 -0.63 10.48
CA TYR A 449 -13.46 -0.63 9.10
C TYR A 449 -14.56 -0.36 8.07
N THR A 450 -15.76 -0.90 8.27
CA THR A 450 -16.93 -0.58 7.46
C THR A 450 -17.26 0.91 7.50
N ALA A 451 -17.13 1.56 8.66
CA ALA A 451 -17.38 2.99 8.80
C ALA A 451 -16.29 3.86 8.16
N GLU A 452 -15.03 3.45 8.26
CA GLU A 452 -13.90 4.12 7.60
C GLU A 452 -14.02 4.02 6.07
N ALA A 453 -14.38 2.85 5.53
CA ALA A 453 -14.57 2.65 4.09
C ALA A 453 -15.75 3.46 3.51
N ALA A 454 -16.84 3.64 4.27
CA ALA A 454 -17.97 4.43 3.83
C ALA A 454 -17.68 5.94 3.78
N GLY A 455 -16.71 6.44 4.54
CA GLY A 455 -16.53 7.88 4.77
C GLY A 455 -16.11 8.69 3.52
N SER A 456 -15.27 8.12 2.65
CA SER A 456 -14.65 8.85 1.53
C SER A 456 -15.58 9.10 0.34
N GLY A 457 -16.69 8.36 0.22
CA GLY A 457 -17.63 8.48 -0.90
C GLY A 457 -19.01 9.02 -0.50
N LEU A 458 -19.18 9.47 0.74
CA LEU A 458 -20.46 10.00 1.23
C LEU A 458 -20.42 11.53 1.34
N PRO A 459 -21.57 12.22 1.25
CA PRO A 459 -21.67 13.64 1.52
C PRO A 459 -21.07 14.02 2.89
N ARG A 460 -20.54 15.24 3.00
CA ARG A 460 -19.80 15.73 4.18
C ARG A 460 -20.50 15.46 5.52
N HIS A 461 -21.82 15.67 5.58
CA HIS A 461 -22.61 15.44 6.81
C HIS A 461 -22.64 13.95 7.20
N ALA A 462 -22.86 13.06 6.25
CA ALA A 462 -22.88 11.61 6.44
C ALA A 462 -21.48 11.07 6.78
N ALA A 463 -20.44 11.52 6.07
CA ALA A 463 -19.04 11.19 6.36
C ALA A 463 -18.64 11.56 7.81
N LYS A 464 -19.07 12.73 8.30
CA LYS A 464 -18.82 13.14 9.69
C LYS A 464 -19.52 12.20 10.70
N ARG A 465 -20.72 11.71 10.39
CA ARG A 465 -21.47 10.77 11.25
C ARG A 465 -20.84 9.38 11.25
N THR A 466 -20.43 8.86 10.09
CA THR A 466 -19.72 7.58 9.97
C THR A 466 -18.39 7.61 10.71
N ALA A 467 -17.60 8.69 10.58
CA ALA A 467 -16.36 8.89 11.32
C ALA A 467 -16.57 8.87 12.85
N LYS A 468 -17.61 9.58 13.36
CA LYS A 468 -17.97 9.55 14.79
C LYS A 468 -18.38 8.14 15.26
N TYR A 469 -19.06 7.36 14.42
CA TYR A 469 -19.35 5.95 14.71
C TYR A 469 -18.07 5.10 14.74
N GLY A 470 -17.21 5.23 13.74
CA GLY A 470 -15.90 4.58 13.68
C GLY A 470 -15.06 4.85 14.93
N ALA A 471 -15.01 6.10 15.39
CA ALA A 471 -14.32 6.48 16.63
C ALA A 471 -14.89 5.82 17.89
N ARG A 472 -16.22 5.62 17.97
CA ARG A 472 -16.84 4.86 19.08
C ARG A 472 -16.41 3.40 19.05
N MET A 473 -16.47 2.77 17.88
CA MET A 473 -16.00 1.39 17.68
C MET A 473 -14.50 1.26 17.95
N LYS A 474 -13.71 2.31 17.65
CA LYS A 474 -12.28 2.39 17.99
C LYS A 474 -12.03 2.30 19.49
N ARG A 475 -12.72 3.12 20.27
CA ARG A 475 -12.62 3.08 21.74
C ARG A 475 -13.03 1.72 22.32
N LEU A 476 -14.12 1.13 21.82
CA LEU A 476 -14.57 -0.17 22.30
C LEU A 476 -13.57 -1.28 21.99
N HIS A 477 -13.09 -1.39 20.74
CA HIS A 477 -12.15 -2.47 20.41
C HIS A 477 -10.76 -2.26 21.01
N LYS A 478 -10.35 -1.03 21.35
CA LYS A 478 -9.10 -0.77 22.07
C LYS A 478 -9.15 -1.41 23.46
N VAL A 479 -10.25 -1.23 24.20
CA VAL A 479 -10.42 -1.85 25.52
C VAL A 479 -10.56 -3.38 25.43
N LEU A 480 -11.33 -3.88 24.47
CA LEU A 480 -11.36 -5.34 24.20
C LEU A 480 -10.01 -5.88 23.72
N GLY A 481 -9.17 -5.02 23.12
CA GLY A 481 -7.79 -5.29 22.75
C GLY A 481 -6.95 -5.55 23.98
N VAL A 482 -6.91 -4.62 24.93
CA VAL A 482 -6.21 -4.78 26.22
C VAL A 482 -6.57 -6.12 26.88
N HIS A 483 -7.86 -6.45 26.95
CA HIS A 483 -8.28 -7.75 27.49
C HIS A 483 -7.68 -8.95 26.72
N GLN A 484 -7.79 -8.94 25.39
CA GLN A 484 -7.23 -10.03 24.56
C GLN A 484 -5.72 -10.14 24.71
N ASP A 485 -5.03 -9.01 24.66
CA ASP A 485 -3.58 -8.95 24.68
C ASP A 485 -3.07 -9.43 26.06
N SER A 486 -3.77 -9.08 27.16
CA SER A 486 -3.51 -9.66 28.49
C SER A 486 -3.74 -11.17 28.57
N VAL A 487 -4.81 -11.71 27.98
CA VAL A 487 -5.05 -13.16 27.95
C VAL A 487 -3.93 -13.89 27.19
N VAL A 488 -3.53 -13.37 26.02
CA VAL A 488 -2.44 -13.96 25.20
C VAL A 488 -1.10 -13.87 25.94
N THR A 489 -0.80 -12.72 26.54
CA THR A 489 0.45 -12.49 27.27
C THR A 489 0.58 -13.44 28.46
N ARG A 490 -0.50 -13.66 29.21
CA ARG A 490 -0.52 -14.61 30.33
C ARG A 490 -0.18 -16.03 29.89
N GLN A 491 -0.75 -16.48 28.77
CA GLN A 491 -0.43 -17.80 28.21
C GLN A 491 1.04 -17.89 27.75
N ALA A 492 1.58 -16.82 27.17
CA ALA A 492 2.98 -16.77 26.74
C ALA A 492 3.95 -16.83 27.93
N LEU A 493 3.63 -16.14 29.04
CA LEU A 493 4.43 -16.17 30.26
C LEU A 493 4.54 -17.59 30.84
N LEU A 494 3.44 -18.34 30.87
CA LEU A 494 3.45 -19.75 31.29
C LEU A 494 4.33 -20.63 30.38
N THR A 495 4.40 -20.32 29.09
CA THR A 495 5.24 -21.05 28.13
C THR A 495 6.72 -20.69 28.29
N LEU A 496 7.03 -19.44 28.64
CA LEU A 496 8.41 -19.01 28.94
C LEU A 496 8.93 -19.67 30.22
N ASP A 497 8.08 -19.76 31.23
CA ASP A 497 8.40 -20.39 32.51
C ASP A 497 8.66 -21.89 32.34
N ALA A 498 7.75 -22.62 31.67
CA ALA A 498 7.89 -24.06 31.41
C ALA A 498 9.13 -24.43 30.56
N GLY A 499 9.63 -23.51 29.73
CA GLY A 499 10.84 -23.72 28.95
C GLY A 499 12.15 -23.52 29.73
N SER A 500 12.07 -23.13 31.01
CA SER A 500 13.21 -22.92 31.89
C SER A 500 13.44 -24.17 32.75
N THR A 501 14.06 -25.21 32.17
CA THR A 501 14.27 -26.52 32.81
C THR A 501 15.42 -26.57 33.83
N GLU A 502 16.11 -25.45 34.06
CA GLU A 502 17.26 -25.38 34.98
C GLU A 502 16.84 -24.90 36.38
N SER A 503 17.17 -25.66 37.43
CA SER A 503 17.01 -25.23 38.84
C SER A 503 18.15 -24.28 39.28
N THR A 504 18.35 -23.19 38.55
CA THR A 504 19.33 -22.15 38.90
C THR A 504 18.65 -20.99 39.63
N ASP A 505 19.38 -20.25 40.47
CA ASP A 505 18.84 -19.01 41.08
C ASP A 505 18.40 -17.99 40.03
N ARG A 506 19.04 -18.01 38.85
CA ARG A 506 18.59 -17.28 37.67
C ARG A 506 17.15 -17.65 37.26
N ALA A 507 16.84 -18.94 37.16
CA ALA A 507 15.51 -19.41 36.77
C ALA A 507 14.45 -19.02 37.82
N LYS A 508 14.79 -19.07 39.11
CA LYS A 508 13.89 -18.61 40.19
C LYS A 508 13.56 -17.12 40.07
N HIS A 509 14.56 -16.28 39.79
CA HIS A 509 14.36 -14.84 39.61
C HIS A 509 13.49 -14.53 38.37
N ASP A 510 13.70 -15.26 37.27
CA ASP A 510 12.89 -15.11 36.06
C ASP A 510 11.45 -15.59 36.26
N ALA A 511 11.24 -16.72 36.93
CA ALA A 511 9.91 -17.24 37.28
C ALA A 511 9.13 -16.24 38.15
N PHE A 512 9.79 -15.61 39.13
CA PHE A 512 9.18 -14.54 39.92
C PHE A 512 8.78 -13.34 39.05
N ALA A 513 9.66 -12.86 38.15
CA ALA A 513 9.32 -11.79 37.21
C ALA A 513 8.11 -12.16 36.35
N TYR A 514 8.06 -13.37 35.81
CA TYR A 514 6.94 -13.85 35.01
C TYR A 514 5.64 -13.91 35.81
N GLY A 515 5.70 -14.32 37.09
CA GLY A 515 4.57 -14.27 38.02
C GLY A 515 4.03 -12.85 38.22
N VAL A 516 4.90 -11.87 38.48
CA VAL A 516 4.53 -10.45 38.63
C VAL A 516 3.87 -9.92 37.36
N LEU A 517 4.47 -10.20 36.19
CA LEU A 517 3.90 -9.79 34.90
C LEU A 517 2.54 -10.45 34.66
N HIS A 518 2.40 -11.74 34.95
CA HIS A 518 1.17 -12.50 34.76
C HIS A 518 0.03 -11.91 35.59
N GLU A 519 0.30 -11.59 36.85
CA GLU A 519 -0.66 -10.93 37.75
C GLU A 519 -1.02 -9.52 37.27
N GLY A 520 -0.04 -8.72 36.82
CA GLY A 520 -0.29 -7.41 36.21
C GLY A 520 -1.22 -7.48 35.01
N GLN A 521 -1.06 -8.51 34.14
CA GLN A 521 -1.95 -8.76 33.02
C GLN A 521 -3.36 -9.20 33.46
N ARG A 522 -3.49 -10.01 34.52
CA ARG A 522 -4.81 -10.36 35.07
C ARG A 522 -5.57 -9.10 35.49
N GLN A 523 -4.92 -8.22 36.25
CA GLN A 523 -5.53 -6.96 36.68
C GLN A 523 -5.89 -6.04 35.51
N ALA A 524 -5.04 -5.96 34.48
CA ALA A 524 -5.32 -5.20 33.27
C ALA A 524 -6.56 -5.71 32.52
N ALA A 525 -6.70 -7.03 32.37
CA ALA A 525 -7.87 -7.66 31.77
C ALA A 525 -9.15 -7.34 32.56
N GLU A 526 -9.11 -7.42 33.89
CA GLU A 526 -10.25 -7.08 34.74
C GLU A 526 -10.64 -5.60 34.65
N ARG A 527 -9.66 -4.69 34.69
CA ARG A 527 -9.88 -3.25 34.47
C ARG A 527 -10.54 -3.00 33.11
N ALA A 528 -10.11 -3.72 32.07
CA ALA A 528 -10.72 -3.62 30.75
C ALA A 528 -12.20 -4.07 30.77
N VAL A 529 -12.50 -5.21 31.40
CA VAL A 529 -13.88 -5.73 31.53
C VAL A 529 -14.78 -4.75 32.29
N ARG A 530 -14.30 -4.16 33.39
CA ARG A 530 -15.06 -3.15 34.18
C ARG A 530 -15.48 -1.93 33.35
N ARG A 531 -14.71 -1.57 32.31
CA ARG A 531 -15.03 -0.43 31.42
C ARG A 531 -16.06 -0.78 30.33
N LEU A 532 -16.29 -2.06 30.04
CA LEU A 532 -17.13 -2.49 28.92
C LEU A 532 -18.60 -2.04 29.02
N PRO A 533 -19.30 -2.11 30.17
CA PRO A 533 -20.70 -1.68 30.25
C PRO A 533 -20.93 -0.21 29.85
N ARG A 534 -20.03 0.70 30.25
CA ARG A 534 -20.09 2.12 29.85
C ARG A 534 -19.87 2.29 28.34
N LEU A 535 -18.90 1.57 27.78
CA LEU A 535 -18.61 1.61 26.34
C LEU A 535 -19.70 0.97 25.50
N ARG A 536 -20.34 -0.09 26.01
CA ARG A 536 -21.51 -0.74 25.40
C ARG A 536 -22.67 0.25 25.26
N ARG A 537 -23.03 0.97 26.34
CA ARG A 537 -24.06 2.04 26.31
C ARG A 537 -23.75 3.13 25.27
N ARG A 538 -22.51 3.64 25.24
CA ARG A 538 -22.07 4.64 24.24
C ARG A 538 -22.13 4.11 22.80
N SER A 539 -21.79 2.84 22.62
CA SER A 539 -21.76 2.16 21.33
C SER A 539 -23.16 1.85 20.79
N ALA A 540 -24.18 1.78 21.66
CA ALA A 540 -25.57 1.50 21.28
C ALA A 540 -26.38 2.73 20.82
N ARG A 541 -25.85 3.96 20.95
CA ARG A 541 -26.59 5.18 20.56
C ARG A 541 -27.01 5.15 19.08
N ARG A 542 -28.30 5.33 18.82
CA ARG A 542 -28.96 5.36 17.49
C ARG A 542 -28.67 6.67 16.74
N LYS A 543 -27.40 6.89 16.38
CA LYS A 543 -26.96 8.08 15.59
C LYS A 543 -26.79 7.78 14.09
N LEU A 544 -27.29 6.64 13.63
CA LEU A 544 -27.14 6.15 12.25
C LEU A 544 -28.48 6.14 11.48
N THR A 545 -29.56 6.63 12.08
CA THR A 545 -30.91 6.65 11.48
C THR A 545 -31.11 7.79 10.48
N SER A 546 -30.27 8.82 10.53
CA SER A 546 -30.20 9.88 9.54
C SER A 546 -28.74 10.08 9.16
N LEU A 547 -28.14 9.17 8.38
CA LEU A 547 -26.79 9.46 7.88
C LEU A 547 -26.81 10.77 7.09
#